data_AF-A0A916X6Y5-F1
#
_entry.id   AF-A0A916X6Y5-F1
#
_cell.length_a   1.000
_cell.length_b   1.000
_cell.length_c   1.000
_cell.angle_alpha   90.00
_cell.angle_beta   90.00
_cell.angle_gamma   90.00
#
_symmetry.space_group_name_H-M   'P 1'
#
loop_
_entity.id
_entity.type
_entity.pdbx_description
1 polymer ?
#
loop_
_entity_poly.entity_id
_entity_poly.type
_entity_poly.pdbx_seq_one_letter_code
_entity_poly.pdbx_strand_id
1 'polypeptide(L)'
;MASSGSEKRQRDITLKARFNGPEAALIKEQADRAGVSVAALIRFAVLGQTPLRASRRPSVSHSDAAQLLGQIGPLKSALLDAAQAAESETVKAEIAAACRDIADMRVALFEAMGREP
;
A
#
# COMPACT_ATOMS: atom_id res chain seq x y z
N MET A 1 23.35 -19.13 -19.66
CA MET A 1 22.58 -18.59 -18.53
C MET A 1 21.10 -18.60 -18.91
N ALA A 2 20.38 -19.69 -18.62
CA ALA A 2 18.97 -19.84 -18.98
C ALA A 2 18.09 -19.38 -17.81
N SER A 3 17.32 -18.31 -17.99
CA SER A 3 16.34 -17.87 -17.00
C SER A 3 15.13 -18.80 -17.06
N SER A 4 14.91 -19.56 -15.98
CA SER A 4 13.70 -20.36 -15.77
C SER A 4 12.48 -19.44 -15.61
N GLY A 5 11.87 -19.07 -16.73
CA GLY A 5 10.54 -18.48 -16.78
C GLY A 5 9.55 -19.58 -17.12
N SER A 6 8.65 -19.91 -16.20
CA SER A 6 7.59 -20.89 -16.46
C SER A 6 6.73 -20.42 -17.66
N GLU A 7 6.84 -21.10 -18.81
CA GLU A 7 5.96 -20.95 -19.98
C GLU A 7 4.54 -21.49 -19.73
N LYS A 8 3.91 -21.07 -18.63
CA LYS A 8 2.50 -21.37 -18.34
C LYS A 8 1.60 -20.17 -18.57
N ARG A 9 1.96 -19.29 -19.51
CA ARG A 9 1.15 -18.13 -19.84
C ARG A 9 -0.01 -18.56 -20.75
N GLN A 10 -1.13 -18.94 -20.15
CA GLN A 10 -2.36 -19.35 -20.85
C GLN A 10 -3.03 -18.23 -21.67
N ARG A 11 -2.48 -17.02 -21.67
CA ARG A 11 -3.08 -15.82 -22.28
C ARG A 11 -1.96 -15.01 -22.93
N ASP A 12 -1.66 -15.37 -24.16
CA ASP A 12 -0.56 -14.86 -25.00
C ASP A 12 -1.02 -13.83 -26.05
N ILE A 13 -2.29 -13.89 -26.48
CA ILE A 13 -2.88 -12.92 -27.40
C ILE A 13 -3.18 -11.58 -26.69
N THR A 14 -2.74 -10.48 -27.30
CA THR A 14 -2.99 -9.11 -26.80
C THR A 14 -4.00 -8.38 -27.69
N LEU A 15 -5.12 -7.93 -27.11
CA LEU A 15 -6.05 -6.99 -27.74
C LEU A 15 -5.67 -5.56 -27.35
N LYS A 16 -5.69 -4.63 -28.32
CA LYS A 16 -5.33 -3.22 -28.12
C LYS A 16 -6.50 -2.32 -28.50
N ALA A 17 -6.74 -1.27 -27.72
CA ALA A 17 -7.68 -0.20 -28.01
C ALA A 17 -7.00 1.15 -27.72
N ARG A 18 -7.44 2.22 -28.40
CA ARG A 18 -6.99 3.59 -28.13
C ARG A 18 -7.94 4.24 -27.14
N PHE A 19 -7.39 4.94 -26.16
CA PHE A 19 -8.13 5.70 -25.16
C PHE A 19 -7.57 7.12 -25.09
N ASN A 20 -8.42 8.10 -24.82
CA ASN A 20 -7.98 9.43 -24.42
C ASN A 20 -7.57 9.46 -22.94
N GLY A 21 -6.97 10.57 -22.49
CA GLY A 21 -6.52 10.73 -21.10
C GLY A 21 -7.63 10.51 -20.06
N PRO A 22 -8.80 11.17 -20.21
CA PRO A 22 -9.96 10.97 -19.32
C PRO A 22 -10.45 9.53 -19.24
N GLU A 23 -10.60 8.84 -20.38
CA GLU A 23 -11.02 7.44 -20.43
C GLU A 23 -10.04 6.53 -19.70
N ALA A 24 -8.74 6.72 -19.91
CA ALA A 24 -7.71 5.95 -19.24
C ALA A 24 -7.71 6.18 -17.72
N ALA A 25 -7.98 7.40 -17.26
CA ALA A 25 -8.08 7.72 -15.84
C ALA A 25 -9.29 7.03 -15.19
N LEU A 26 -10.46 7.10 -15.84
CA LEU A 26 -11.69 6.46 -15.36
C LEU A 26 -11.53 4.94 -15.23
N ILE A 27 -10.94 4.29 -16.23
CA ILE A 27 -10.72 2.84 -16.21
C ILE A 27 -9.77 2.43 -15.07
N LYS A 28 -8.72 3.24 -14.81
CA LYS A 28 -7.79 2.99 -13.70
C LYS A 28 -8.49 3.14 -12.35
N GLU A 29 -9.25 4.20 -12.16
CA GLU A 29 -10.00 4.44 -10.93
C GLU A 29 -11.00 3.33 -10.63
N GLN A 30 -11.74 2.86 -11.64
CA GLN A 30 -12.66 1.73 -11.50
C GLN A 30 -11.92 0.44 -11.11
N ALA A 31 -10.75 0.19 -11.71
CA ALA A 31 -9.96 -0.99 -11.42
C ALA A 31 -9.42 -0.94 -9.98
N ASP A 32 -8.96 0.23 -9.55
CA ASP A 32 -8.45 0.45 -8.19
C ASP A 32 -9.57 0.33 -7.15
N ARG A 33 -10.76 0.91 -7.39
CA ARG A 33 -11.93 0.75 -6.52
C ARG A 33 -12.37 -0.70 -6.40
N ALA A 34 -12.29 -1.46 -7.49
CA ALA A 34 -12.64 -2.88 -7.52
C ALA A 34 -11.51 -3.80 -7.00
N GLY A 35 -10.34 -3.25 -6.63
CA GLY A 35 -9.20 -4.05 -6.14
C GLY A 35 -8.65 -5.03 -7.19
N VAL A 36 -8.76 -4.70 -8.47
CA VAL A 36 -8.33 -5.56 -9.58
C VAL A 36 -7.40 -4.82 -10.54
N SER A 37 -6.68 -5.56 -11.38
CA SER A 37 -5.92 -4.92 -12.46
C SER A 37 -6.85 -4.40 -13.54
N VAL A 38 -6.44 -3.36 -14.26
CA VAL A 38 -7.18 -2.83 -15.44
C VAL A 38 -7.53 -3.95 -16.43
N ALA A 39 -6.59 -4.87 -16.68
CA ALA A 39 -6.83 -5.99 -17.59
C ALA A 39 -7.85 -7.00 -17.04
N ALA A 40 -7.98 -7.14 -15.72
CA ALA A 40 -9.01 -7.97 -15.10
C ALA A 40 -10.37 -7.28 -15.14
N LEU A 41 -10.43 -5.97 -14.87
CA LEU A 41 -11.65 -5.17 -15.02
C LEU A 41 -12.20 -5.24 -16.45
N ILE A 42 -11.35 -5.00 -17.45
CA ILE A 42 -11.75 -5.05 -18.87
C ILE A 42 -12.28 -6.43 -19.24
N ARG A 43 -11.62 -7.52 -18.80
CA ARG A 43 -12.08 -8.89 -19.08
C ARG A 43 -13.38 -9.23 -18.37
N PHE A 44 -13.58 -8.75 -17.15
CA PHE A 44 -14.86 -8.88 -16.47
C PHE A 44 -15.97 -8.16 -17.25
N ALA A 45 -15.74 -6.91 -17.64
CA ALA A 45 -16.72 -6.09 -18.35
C ALA A 45 -17.04 -6.63 -19.76
N VAL A 46 -16.03 -7.12 -20.49
CA VAL A 46 -16.19 -7.56 -21.90
C VAL A 46 -16.58 -9.03 -22.01
N LEU A 47 -16.06 -9.90 -21.13
CA LEU A 47 -16.24 -11.37 -21.23
C LEU A 47 -17.09 -11.96 -20.11
N GLY A 48 -17.56 -11.15 -19.14
CA GLY A 48 -18.26 -11.65 -17.95
C GLY A 48 -17.40 -12.51 -17.02
N GLN A 49 -16.06 -12.50 -17.20
CA GLN A 49 -15.15 -13.35 -16.44
C GLN A 49 -14.85 -12.75 -15.07
N THR A 50 -15.37 -13.35 -14.00
CA THR A 50 -15.03 -12.95 -12.62
C THR A 50 -13.51 -13.01 -12.42
N PRO A 51 -12.88 -11.94 -11.92
CA PRO A 51 -11.45 -11.93 -11.66
C PRO A 51 -11.06 -13.07 -10.72
N LEU A 52 -10.13 -13.94 -11.16
CA LEU A 52 -9.70 -15.14 -10.42
C LEU A 52 -9.14 -14.85 -9.03
N ARG A 53 -8.66 -13.62 -8.79
CA ARG A 53 -8.25 -13.12 -7.49
C ARG A 53 -8.53 -11.62 -7.48
N ALA A 54 -9.20 -11.12 -6.44
CA ALA A 54 -9.03 -9.73 -6.02
C ALA A 54 -7.52 -9.55 -5.93
N SER A 55 -6.97 -8.80 -6.90
CA SER A 55 -5.54 -8.67 -7.03
C SER A 55 -5.12 -8.01 -5.73
N ARG A 56 -4.09 -8.54 -5.06
CA ARG A 56 -3.45 -7.96 -3.88
C ARG A 56 -2.79 -6.62 -4.23
N ARG A 57 -3.48 -5.74 -4.95
CA ARG A 57 -3.10 -4.35 -5.14
C ARG A 57 -3.55 -3.71 -3.84
N PRO A 58 -2.62 -3.38 -2.94
CA PRO A 58 -2.99 -2.54 -1.82
C PRO A 58 -3.60 -1.29 -2.47
N SER A 59 -4.83 -0.90 -2.09
CA SER A 59 -5.36 0.38 -2.56
C SER A 59 -4.32 1.46 -2.25
N VAL A 60 -4.31 2.56 -3.00
CA VAL A 60 -3.32 3.66 -2.79
C VAL A 60 -3.17 4.02 -1.30
N SER A 61 -4.26 3.93 -0.52
CA SER A 61 -4.23 4.05 0.95
C SER A 61 -3.29 3.08 1.68
N HIS A 62 -3.19 1.82 1.28
CA HIS A 62 -2.29 0.85 1.89
C HIS A 62 -0.82 1.09 1.54
N SER A 63 -0.49 1.60 0.34
CA SER A 63 0.91 1.95 0.04
C SER A 63 1.37 3.12 0.89
N ASP A 64 0.50 4.12 1.05
CA ASP A 64 0.77 5.31 1.86
C ASP A 64 0.89 4.94 3.35
N ALA A 65 -0.01 4.09 3.85
CA ALA A 65 0.07 3.54 5.20
C ALA A 65 1.35 2.73 5.45
N ALA A 66 1.78 1.91 4.49
CA ALA A 66 3.02 1.14 4.59
C ALA A 66 4.26 2.06 4.59
N GLN A 67 4.24 3.13 3.80
CA GLN A 67 5.31 4.14 3.79
C GLN A 67 5.40 4.87 5.13
N LEU A 68 4.26 5.31 5.67
CA LEU A 68 4.18 5.96 6.99
C LEU A 68 4.69 5.03 8.10
N LEU A 69 4.33 3.74 8.08
CA LEU A 69 4.86 2.74 9.02
C LEU A 69 6.38 2.61 8.93
N GLY A 70 6.94 2.66 7.72
CA GLY A 70 8.39 2.66 7.52
C GLY A 70 9.10 3.89 8.11
N GLN A 71 8.42 5.03 8.14
CA GLN A 71 8.96 6.29 8.69
C GLN A 71 8.83 6.39 10.21
N ILE A 72 7.85 5.72 10.82
CA ILE A 72 7.61 5.72 12.26
C ILE A 72 8.81 5.15 13.05
N GLY A 73 9.45 4.09 12.55
CA GLY A 73 10.59 3.45 13.23
C GLY A 73 11.76 4.41 13.45
N PRO A 74 12.32 5.01 12.37
CA PRO A 74 13.38 6.01 12.48
C PRO A 74 13.00 7.22 13.34
N LEU A 75 11.76 7.71 13.23
CA LEU A 75 11.27 8.84 14.05
C LEU A 75 11.29 8.50 15.54
N LYS A 76 10.80 7.32 15.92
CA LYS A 76 10.84 6.85 17.31
C LYS A 76 12.26 6.73 17.83
N SER A 77 13.18 6.18 17.03
CA SER A 77 14.60 6.09 17.44
C SER A 77 15.20 7.47 17.70
N ALA A 78 14.98 8.43 16.79
CA ALA A 78 15.48 9.80 16.97
C ALA A 78 14.91 10.48 18.22
N LEU A 79 13.64 10.23 18.54
CA LEU A 79 13.02 10.72 19.78
C LEU A 79 13.68 10.10 21.02
N LEU A 80 13.92 8.78 21.03
CA LEU A 80 14.57 8.13 22.16
C LEU A 80 16.01 8.63 22.37
N ASP A 81 16.76 8.86 21.29
CA ASP A 81 18.10 9.43 21.35
C ASP A 81 18.06 10.86 21.93
N ALA A 82 17.08 11.68 21.51
CA ALA A 82 16.87 13.02 22.06
C ALA A 82 16.49 12.99 23.56
N ALA A 83 15.69 12.01 23.99
CA ALA A 83 15.35 11.85 25.41
C ALA A 83 16.56 11.46 26.27
N GLN A 84 17.47 10.63 25.73
CA GLN A 84 18.71 10.28 26.42
C GLN A 84 19.65 11.49 26.56
N ALA A 85 19.69 12.37 25.56
CA ALA A 85 20.51 13.58 25.57
C ALA A 85 19.87 14.75 26.36
N ALA A 86 18.58 14.68 26.70
CA ALA A 86 17.88 15.76 27.38
C ALA A 86 18.28 15.84 28.87
N GLU A 87 18.60 17.04 29.34
CA GLU A 87 18.83 17.30 30.77
C GLU A 87 17.53 17.60 31.53
N SER A 88 16.52 18.13 30.84
CA SER A 88 15.24 18.51 31.44
C SER A 88 14.28 17.31 31.51
N GLU A 89 13.80 17.01 32.71
CA GLU A 89 12.79 15.97 32.91
C GLU A 89 11.45 16.29 32.23
N THR A 90 11.11 17.57 32.07
CA THR A 90 9.93 17.98 31.31
C THR A 90 10.04 17.54 29.85
N VAL A 91 11.21 17.76 29.23
CA VAL A 91 11.46 17.37 27.83
C VAL A 91 11.41 15.85 27.69
N LYS A 92 11.97 15.10 28.64
CA LYS A 92 11.87 13.63 28.64
C LYS A 92 10.43 13.15 28.74
N ALA A 93 9.61 13.79 29.57
CA ALA A 93 8.20 13.45 29.72
C ALA A 93 7.39 13.73 28.44
N GLU A 94 7.65 14.85 27.76
CA GLU A 94 7.03 15.19 26.48
C GLU A 94 7.43 14.19 25.38
N ILE A 95 8.70 13.82 25.30
CA ILE A 95 9.17 12.81 24.34
C ILE A 95 8.52 11.44 24.62
N ALA A 96 8.39 11.06 25.90
CA ALA A 96 7.70 9.83 26.28
C ALA A 96 6.22 9.86 25.88
N ALA A 97 5.56 11.02 25.95
CA ALA A 97 4.19 11.19 25.45
C ALA A 97 4.12 11.03 23.92
N ALA A 98 5.00 11.70 23.18
CA ALA A 98 5.08 11.55 21.72
C ALA A 98 5.34 10.09 21.29
N CYS A 99 6.16 9.35 22.04
CA CYS A 99 6.39 7.92 21.79
C CYS A 99 5.13 7.05 21.98
N ARG A 100 4.23 7.43 22.89
CA ARG A 100 2.93 6.75 23.08
C ARG A 100 2.00 7.05 21.92
N ASP A 101 1.88 8.32 21.53
CA ASP A 101 1.04 8.72 20.39
C ASP A 101 1.49 8.02 19.09
N ILE A 102 2.80 7.87 18.89
CA ILE A 102 3.37 7.13 17.77
C ILE A 102 3.02 5.63 17.84
N ALA A 103 2.99 5.03 19.03
CA ALA A 103 2.58 3.64 19.19
C ALA A 103 1.10 3.46 18.82
N ASP A 104 0.24 4.38 19.23
CA ASP A 104 -1.19 4.36 18.91
C ASP A 104 -1.43 4.55 17.41
N MET A 105 -0.73 5.51 16.77
CA MET A 105 -0.77 5.69 15.32
C MET A 105 -0.31 4.44 14.56
N ARG A 106 0.70 3.72 15.08
CA ARG A 106 1.18 2.48 14.48
C ARG A 106 0.11 1.40 14.50
N VAL A 107 -0.61 1.23 15.62
CA VAL A 107 -1.73 0.28 15.73
C VAL A 107 -2.82 0.61 14.72
N ALA A 108 -3.26 1.88 14.66
CA ALA A 108 -4.29 2.31 13.72
C ALA A 108 -3.89 2.05 12.24
N LEU A 109 -2.62 2.23 11.88
CA LEU A 109 -2.12 1.92 10.53
C LEU A 109 -2.09 0.41 10.24
N PHE A 110 -1.74 -0.43 11.21
CA PHE A 110 -1.80 -1.89 11.05
C PHE A 110 -3.25 -2.37 10.87
N GLU A 111 -4.19 -1.85 11.67
CA GLU A 111 -5.62 -2.14 11.55
C GLU A 111 -6.19 -1.69 10.20
N ALA A 112 -5.89 -0.47 9.77
CA ALA A 112 -6.29 0.05 8.46
C ALA A 112 -5.75 -0.79 7.30
N MET A 113 -4.62 -1.48 7.51
CA MET A 113 -4.05 -2.41 6.54
C MET A 113 -4.51 -3.87 6.69
N GLY A 114 -5.35 -4.19 7.68
CA GLY A 114 -5.79 -5.54 7.98
C GLY A 114 -4.66 -6.48 8.43
N ARG A 115 -3.70 -5.95 9.20
CA ARG A 115 -2.54 -6.69 9.73
C ARG A 115 -2.52 -6.60 11.26
N GLU A 116 -1.87 -7.58 11.90
CA GLU A 116 -1.61 -7.51 13.35
C GLU A 116 -0.42 -6.56 13.65
N PRO A 117 -0.49 -5.74 14.73
CA PRO A 117 0.53 -4.72 15.06
C PRO A 117 1.90 -5.21 15.52
#